data_AF-A0A9D5UB85-F1
#
_entry.id   AF-A0A9D5UB85-F1
#
_cell.length_a   1.000
_cell.length_b   1.000
_cell.length_c   1.000
_cell.angle_alpha   90.00
_cell.angle_beta   90.00
_cell.angle_gamma   90.00
#
_symmetry.space_group_name_H-M   'P 1'
#
loop_
_entity.id
_entity.type
_entity.pdbx_description
1 polymer ?
#
loop_
_entity_poly.entity_id
_entity_poly.type
_entity_poly.pdbx_seq_one_letter_code
_entity_poly.pdbx_strand_id
1 'polypeptide(L)'
;MLSLLPGDLEASCEEKLALVRRRRISSAEDLLRLCLGYSLCDMSLRQLAAWSTVAGLGELSDVAILKRLRHASEWLNIWFCRCCKSGRDTPSTGCQVRILDATTIQRPGSKGTDLRLHASFDLAGQRPPRWN
;
A
#
# COMPACT_ATOMS: atom_id res chain seq x y z
N MET A 1 -17.42 -3.21 2.15
CA MET A 1 -15.95 -3.15 2.27
C MET A 1 -15.45 -1.71 2.24
N LEU A 2 -15.85 -0.88 1.26
CA LEU A 2 -15.51 0.55 1.19
C LEU A 2 -15.90 1.41 2.40
N SER A 3 -17.00 1.05 3.07
CA SER A 3 -17.50 1.81 4.24
C SER A 3 -16.55 1.82 5.44
N LEU A 4 -15.53 0.94 5.44
CA LEU A 4 -14.50 0.88 6.48
C LEU A 4 -13.25 1.70 6.14
N LEU A 5 -13.18 2.26 4.92
CA LEU A 5 -12.04 3.02 4.43
C LEU A 5 -12.36 4.52 4.45
N PRO A 6 -11.39 5.40 4.75
CA PRO A 6 -11.63 6.83 4.76
C PRO A 6 -12.08 7.34 3.38
N GLY A 7 -12.97 8.34 3.41
CA GLY A 7 -13.69 8.83 2.23
C GLY A 7 -12.85 9.58 1.20
N ASP A 8 -11.54 9.77 1.41
CA ASP A 8 -10.64 10.50 0.50
C ASP A 8 -9.87 9.60 -0.48
N LEU A 9 -10.29 8.33 -0.64
CA LEU A 9 -9.58 7.34 -1.46
C LEU A 9 -9.36 7.82 -2.91
N GLU A 10 -10.41 8.29 -3.59
CA GLU A 10 -10.29 8.80 -4.97
C GLU A 10 -9.48 10.10 -5.04
N ALA A 11 -9.79 11.06 -4.16
CA ALA A 11 -9.11 12.36 -4.13
C ALA A 11 -7.60 12.23 -3.89
N SER A 12 -7.19 11.36 -2.96
CA SER A 12 -5.78 11.09 -2.68
C SER A 12 -5.07 10.37 -3.84
N CYS A 13 -5.79 9.50 -4.56
CA CYS A 13 -5.27 8.79 -5.72
C CYS A 13 -4.98 9.76 -6.88
N GLU A 14 -5.86 10.73 -7.10
CA GLU A 14 -5.69 11.79 -8.09
C GLU A 14 -4.57 12.75 -7.70
N GLU A 15 -4.54 13.21 -6.44
CA GLU A 15 -3.49 14.08 -5.90
C GLU A 15 -2.08 13.50 -6.10
N LYS A 16 -1.94 12.19 -5.94
CA LYS A 16 -0.65 11.47 -6.06
C LYS A 16 -0.40 10.87 -7.43
N LEU A 17 -1.28 11.13 -8.40
CA LEU A 17 -1.14 10.64 -9.76
C LEU A 17 -0.95 9.10 -9.81
N ALA A 18 -1.53 8.39 -8.84
CA ALA A 18 -1.38 6.94 -8.75
C ALA A 18 -2.07 6.23 -9.93
N LEU A 19 -3.16 6.83 -10.40
CA LEU A 19 -3.95 6.37 -11.53
C LEU A 19 -4.06 7.45 -12.63
N VAL A 20 -2.95 7.74 -13.32
CA VAL A 20 -2.94 8.72 -14.42
C VAL A 20 -3.73 8.26 -15.65
N ARG A 21 -3.72 6.95 -15.94
CA ARG A 21 -4.39 6.37 -17.10
C ARG A 21 -5.29 5.22 -16.67
N ARG A 22 -6.59 5.45 -16.72
CA ARG A 22 -7.67 4.53 -16.34
C ARG A 22 -7.87 3.30 -17.26
N ARG A 23 -6.83 2.90 -18.02
CA ARG A 23 -6.88 1.73 -18.91
C ARG A 23 -7.21 0.49 -18.09
N ARG A 24 -8.45 -0.02 -18.21
CA ARG A 24 -9.08 -1.13 -17.48
C ARG A 24 -9.36 -0.87 -16.00
N ILE A 25 -8.37 -0.38 -15.25
CA ILE A 25 -8.55 0.04 -13.85
C ILE A 25 -9.18 1.43 -13.82
N SER A 26 -10.42 1.53 -13.33
CA SER A 26 -11.26 2.71 -13.54
C SER A 26 -11.40 3.61 -12.32
N SER A 27 -11.04 3.08 -11.14
CA SER A 27 -11.19 3.73 -9.83
C SER A 27 -9.96 3.51 -8.95
N ALA A 28 -9.79 4.36 -7.94
CA ALA A 28 -8.83 4.15 -6.87
C ALA A 28 -9.14 2.89 -6.06
N GLU A 29 -10.42 2.53 -5.93
CA GLU A 29 -10.83 1.28 -5.30
C GLU A 29 -10.30 0.06 -6.06
N ASP A 30 -10.42 0.02 -7.38
CA ASP A 30 -9.91 -1.09 -8.19
C ASP A 30 -8.39 -1.21 -8.07
N LEU A 31 -7.69 -0.08 -8.02
CA LEU A 31 -6.24 -0.06 -7.79
C LEU A 31 -5.90 -0.59 -6.39
N LEU A 32 -6.65 -0.18 -5.37
CA LEU A 32 -6.47 -0.67 -4.00
C LEU A 32 -6.72 -2.17 -3.91
N ARG A 33 -7.78 -2.68 -4.55
CA ARG A 33 -8.07 -4.11 -4.65
C ARG A 33 -6.90 -4.91 -5.22
N LEU A 34 -6.26 -4.42 -6.29
CA LEU A 34 -5.04 -5.04 -6.82
C LEU A 34 -3.91 -5.03 -5.81
N CYS A 35 -3.68 -3.91 -5.12
CA CYS A 35 -2.66 -3.80 -4.09
C CYS A 35 -2.87 -4.81 -2.95
N LEU A 36 -4.10 -4.92 -2.43
CA LEU A 36 -4.45 -5.85 -1.36
C LEU A 36 -4.39 -7.31 -1.82
N GLY A 37 -4.81 -7.61 -3.04
CA GLY A 37 -4.68 -8.96 -3.61
C GLY A 37 -3.22 -9.39 -3.70
N TYR A 38 -2.32 -8.49 -4.10
CA TYR A 38 -0.88 -8.75 -4.11
C TYR A 38 -0.28 -8.89 -2.71
N SER A 39 -0.62 -7.99 -1.77
CA SER A 39 0.08 -7.88 -0.49
C SER A 39 -0.51 -8.70 0.65
N LEU A 40 -1.84 -8.82 0.72
CA LEU A 40 -2.54 -9.49 1.82
C LEU A 40 -2.99 -10.91 1.47
N CYS A 41 -3.24 -11.17 0.20
CA CYS A 41 -3.69 -12.50 -0.26
C CYS A 41 -2.54 -13.34 -0.86
N ASP A 42 -1.31 -12.83 -0.83
CA ASP A 42 -0.09 -13.47 -1.35
C ASP A 42 -0.23 -13.97 -2.81
N MET A 43 -1.04 -13.26 -3.62
CA MET A 43 -1.23 -13.61 -5.01
C MET A 43 0.01 -13.24 -5.82
N SER A 44 0.56 -14.20 -6.56
CA SER A 44 1.51 -13.89 -7.61
C SER A 44 0.90 -12.93 -8.64
N LEU A 45 1.73 -12.18 -9.38
CA LEU A 45 1.24 -11.26 -10.43
C LEU A 45 0.36 -11.97 -11.48
N ARG A 46 0.65 -13.25 -11.76
CA ARG A 46 -0.14 -14.07 -12.67
C ARG A 46 -1.51 -14.44 -12.09
N GLN A 47 -1.57 -14.82 -10.82
CA GLN A 47 -2.83 -15.06 -10.12
C GLN A 47 -3.66 -13.78 -10.05
N LEU A 48 -3.01 -12.65 -9.76
CA LEU A 48 -3.67 -11.35 -9.68
C LEU A 48 -4.24 -10.90 -11.03
N ALA A 49 -3.56 -11.18 -12.14
CA ALA A 49 -4.07 -10.95 -13.50
C ALA A 49 -5.29 -11.82 -13.86
N ALA A 50 -5.24 -13.10 -13.48
CA ALA A 50 -6.40 -13.98 -13.65
C ALA A 50 -7.58 -13.51 -12.79
N TRP A 51 -7.31 -13.17 -11.53
CA TRP A 51 -8.30 -12.68 -10.60
C TRP A 51 -8.91 -11.35 -11.02
N SER A 52 -8.13 -10.39 -11.52
CA SER A 52 -8.65 -9.09 -11.98
C SER A 52 -9.68 -9.22 -13.10
N THR A 53 -9.52 -10.25 -13.94
CA THR A 53 -10.48 -10.57 -15.00
C THR A 53 -11.77 -11.16 -14.42
N VAL A 54 -11.66 -12.14 -13.51
CA VAL A 54 -12.81 -12.77 -12.86
C VAL A 54 -13.58 -11.79 -11.96
N ALA A 55 -12.87 -10.89 -11.28
CA ALA A 55 -13.44 -9.87 -10.41
C ALA A 55 -14.01 -8.65 -11.17
N GLY A 56 -13.93 -8.63 -12.51
CA GLY A 56 -14.46 -7.55 -13.33
C GLY A 56 -13.66 -6.24 -13.29
N LEU A 57 -12.46 -6.23 -12.70
CA LEU A 57 -11.55 -5.07 -12.68
C LEU A 57 -10.91 -4.81 -14.05
N GLY A 58 -10.82 -5.86 -14.85
CA GLY A 58 -10.38 -5.81 -16.24
C GLY A 58 -9.19 -6.72 -16.53
N GLU A 59 -9.02 -6.98 -17.83
CA GLU A 59 -7.98 -7.85 -18.35
C GLU A 59 -6.65 -7.10 -18.45
N LEU A 60 -5.66 -7.57 -17.69
CA LEU A 60 -4.36 -6.95 -17.53
C LEU A 60 -3.26 -8.02 -17.61
N SER A 61 -2.11 -7.67 -18.18
CA SER A 61 -0.91 -8.50 -18.04
C SER A 61 -0.29 -8.33 -16.65
N ASP A 62 0.47 -9.33 -16.23
CA ASP A 62 1.32 -9.31 -15.03
C ASP A 62 2.26 -8.09 -15.00
N VAL A 63 2.87 -7.71 -16.14
CA VAL A 63 3.72 -6.53 -16.27
C VAL A 63 2.91 -5.23 -16.11
N ALA A 64 1.68 -5.17 -16.62
CA ALA A 64 0.82 -4.00 -16.45
C ALA A 64 0.40 -3.81 -14.98
N ILE A 65 0.10 -4.91 -14.30
CA ILE A 65 -0.19 -4.91 -12.85
C ILE A 65 1.04 -4.47 -12.06
N LEU A 66 2.22 -5.05 -12.32
CA LEU A 66 3.45 -4.67 -11.62
C LEU A 66 3.75 -3.17 -11.74
N LYS A 67 3.60 -2.59 -12.93
CA LYS A 67 3.77 -1.14 -13.12
C LYS A 67 2.78 -0.33 -12.29
N ARG A 68 1.52 -0.77 -12.21
CA ARG A 68 0.49 -0.11 -11.38
C ARG A 68 0.81 -0.17 -9.90
N LEU A 69 1.19 -1.35 -9.39
CA LEU A 69 1.58 -1.53 -8.00
C LEU A 69 2.76 -0.62 -7.62
N ARG A 70 3.77 -0.51 -8.49
CA ARG A 70 4.91 0.39 -8.28
C ARG A 70 4.51 1.87 -8.26
N HIS A 71 3.60 2.29 -9.12
CA HIS A 71 3.12 3.67 -9.15
C HIS A 71 2.20 4.00 -7.96
N ALA A 72 1.52 3.00 -7.40
CA ALA A 72 0.63 3.14 -6.25
C ALA A 72 1.37 3.29 -4.91
N SER A 73 2.66 2.96 -4.82
CA SER A 73 3.37 2.85 -3.53
C SER A 73 3.38 4.16 -2.73
N GLU A 74 3.67 5.29 -3.39
CA GLU A 74 3.72 6.60 -2.73
C GLU A 74 2.32 7.07 -2.31
N TRP A 75 1.32 6.80 -3.14
CA TRP A 75 -0.07 7.08 -2.82
C TRP A 75 -0.54 6.29 -1.60
N LEU A 76 -0.30 4.97 -1.58
CA LEU A 76 -0.65 4.11 -0.44
C LEU A 76 0.02 4.60 0.83
N ASN A 77 1.30 4.96 0.80
CA ASN A 77 2.02 5.47 1.96
C ASN A 77 1.32 6.68 2.60
N ILE A 78 0.97 7.67 1.78
CA ILE A 78 0.31 8.90 2.26
C ILE A 78 -1.12 8.63 2.70
N TRP A 79 -1.85 7.84 1.93
CA TRP A 79 -3.23 7.49 2.26
C TRP A 79 -3.32 6.71 3.57
N PHE A 80 -2.45 5.70 3.80
CA PHE A 80 -2.36 5.00 5.08
C PHE A 80 -2.00 5.94 6.23
N CYS A 81 -1.07 6.89 6.02
CA CYS A 81 -0.75 7.88 7.04
C CYS A 81 -1.97 8.71 7.43
N ARG A 82 -2.76 9.17 6.44
CA ARG A 82 -4.02 9.89 6.67
C ARG A 82 -5.02 9.05 7.44
N CYS A 83 -5.19 7.77 7.08
CA CYS A 83 -6.04 6.82 7.82
C CYS A 83 -5.66 6.77 9.30
N CYS A 84 -4.36 6.69 9.61
CA CYS A 84 -3.86 6.64 10.98
C CYS A 84 -4.06 7.96 11.75
N LYS A 85 -4.17 9.11 11.06
CA LYS A 85 -4.46 10.41 11.70
C LYS A 85 -5.93 10.53 12.11
N SER A 86 -6.83 10.08 11.25
CA SER A 86 -8.29 10.33 11.35
C SER A 86 -9.04 9.55 12.44
N GLY A 87 -8.36 9.01 13.45
CA GLY A 87 -9.00 8.21 14.49
C GLY A 87 -8.28 8.19 15.84
N ARG A 88 -7.32 9.10 16.07
CA ARG A 88 -6.57 9.16 17.33
C ARG A 88 -6.33 10.59 17.79
N ASP A 89 -6.88 10.90 18.96
CA ASP A 89 -6.33 11.96 19.81
C ASP A 89 -4.95 11.47 20.26
N THR A 90 -3.88 12.08 19.75
CA THR A 90 -2.53 11.81 20.26
C THR A 90 -2.48 12.31 21.69
N PRO A 91 -2.30 11.45 22.71
CA PRO A 91 -2.15 11.93 24.06
C PRO A 91 -0.90 12.81 24.08
N SER A 92 -1.05 14.08 24.50
CA SER A 92 0.06 15.00 24.71
C SER A 92 0.82 14.61 25.98
N THR A 93 1.34 13.40 26.02
CA THR A 93 2.39 13.06 26.98
C THR A 93 3.62 13.83 26.54
N GLY A 94 4.37 14.47 27.44
CA GLY A 94 5.63 15.18 27.11
C GLY A 94 6.77 14.28 26.56
N CYS A 95 6.43 13.12 25.99
CA CYS A 95 7.31 12.12 25.42
C CYS A 95 6.95 11.91 23.94
N GLN A 96 7.98 11.78 23.09
CA GLN A 96 7.80 11.36 21.70
C GLN A 96 7.83 9.84 21.62
N VAL A 97 6.71 9.24 21.21
CA VAL A 97 6.62 7.78 21.02
C VAL A 97 6.88 7.44 19.55
N ARG A 98 7.81 6.51 19.30
CA ARG A 98 8.13 5.99 17.98
C ARG A 98 8.02 4.47 17.97
N ILE A 99 7.30 3.93 16.99
CA ILE A 99 7.23 2.50 16.71
C ILE A 99 8.39 2.15 15.79
N LEU A 100 9.12 1.09 16.12
CA LEU A 100 10.18 0.52 15.30
C LEU A 100 9.79 -0.92 14.95
N ASP A 101 9.87 -1.26 13.66
CA ASP A 101 9.76 -2.63 13.17
C ASP A 101 11.03 -3.00 12.40
N ALA A 102 11.43 -4.27 12.47
CA ALA A 102 12.59 -4.78 11.76
C ALA A 102 12.24 -6.10 11.09
N THR A 103 12.02 -6.05 9.78
CA THR A 103 11.66 -7.22 8.98
C THR A 103 12.87 -7.72 8.21
N THR A 104 13.14 -9.03 8.26
CA THR A 104 14.17 -9.67 7.44
C THR A 104 13.58 -10.18 6.14
N ILE A 105 14.28 -9.94 5.03
CA ILE A 105 13.92 -10.40 3.69
C ILE A 105 14.98 -11.41 3.24
N GLN A 106 14.51 -12.50 2.65
CA GLN A 106 15.33 -13.61 2.18
C GLN A 106 14.96 -13.91 0.73
N ARG A 107 15.98 -14.07 -0.12
CA ARG A 107 15.76 -14.48 -1.51
C ARG A 107 15.46 -15.98 -1.57
N PRO A 108 14.76 -16.45 -2.62
CA PRO A 108 14.56 -17.88 -2.83
C PRO A 108 15.88 -18.66 -2.75
N GLY A 109 15.94 -19.68 -1.90
CA GLY A 109 17.14 -20.51 -1.69
C GLY A 109 18.19 -19.95 -0.71
N SER A 110 17.91 -18.84 -0.05
CA SER A 110 18.84 -18.26 0.93
C SER A 110 18.96 -19.09 2.21
N LYS A 111 20.20 -19.19 2.73
CA LYS A 111 20.53 -19.89 4.00
C LYS A 111 20.64 -18.95 5.19
N GLY A 112 20.45 -17.65 4.98
CA GLY A 112 20.60 -16.61 6.00
C GLY A 112 19.69 -15.41 5.71
N THR A 113 20.00 -14.27 6.32
CA THR A 113 19.29 -12.99 6.05
C THR A 113 19.96 -12.28 4.88
N ASP A 114 19.20 -12.00 3.80
CA ASP A 114 19.71 -11.23 2.66
C ASP A 114 19.62 -9.73 2.88
N LEU A 115 18.55 -9.28 3.53
CA LEU A 115 18.30 -7.87 3.81
C LEU A 115 17.52 -7.76 5.12
N ARG A 116 17.82 -6.73 5.90
CA ARG A 116 17.00 -6.34 7.05
C ARG A 116 16.50 -4.92 6.81
N LEU A 117 15.18 -4.78 6.77
CA LEU A 117 14.50 -3.53 6.56
C LEU A 117 14.02 -2.99 7.91
N HIS A 118 14.50 -1.81 8.29
CA HIS A 118 14.09 -1.12 9.51
C HIS A 118 13.04 -0.07 9.16
N ALA A 119 11.82 -0.25 9.68
CA ALA A 119 10.74 0.71 9.53
C ALA A 119 10.57 1.50 10.84
N SER A 120 10.52 2.83 10.73
CA SER A 120 10.30 3.70 11.89
C SER A 120 9.08 4.59 11.68
N PHE A 121 8.10 4.51 12.59
CA PHE A 121 6.88 5.30 12.55
C PHE A 121 6.78 6.20 13.78
N ASP A 122 6.77 7.51 13.55
CA ASP A 122 6.60 8.51 14.60
C ASP A 122 5.12 8.71 14.89
N LEU A 123 4.66 8.29 16.08
CA LEU A 123 3.25 8.40 16.47
C LEU A 123 2.83 9.85 16.75
N ALA A 124 3.75 10.69 17.23
CA ALA A 124 3.46 12.08 17.56
C ALA A 124 3.46 12.95 16.30
N GLY A 125 4.46 12.77 15.42
CA GLY A 125 4.54 13.48 14.15
C GLY A 125 3.63 12.91 13.06
N GLN A 126 3.11 11.68 13.24
CA GLN A 126 2.33 10.92 12.27
C GLN A 126 2.94 10.99 10.86
N ARG A 127 4.28 10.84 10.82
CA ARG A 127 5.08 10.92 9.60
C ARG A 127 5.13 9.53 8.96
N PRO A 128 5.15 9.44 7.62
CA PRO A 128 5.27 8.16 6.95
C PRO A 128 6.54 7.43 7.37
N PRO A 129 6.50 6.08 7.38
CA PRO A 129 7.66 5.29 7.72
C PRO A 129 8.83 5.66 6.82
N ARG A 130 9.98 5.92 7.44
CA ARG A 130 11.24 6.04 6.71
C ARG A 130 11.89 4.68 6.67
N TRP A 131 12.26 4.28 5.46
CA TRP A 131 13.04 3.08 5.19
C TRP A 131 14.52 3.47 5.25
N ASN A 132 15.29 2.82 6.13
CA ASN A 132 16.74 2.88 6.17
C ASN A 132 17.33 1.53 5.76
#